data_AF-A0A967WUT3-F1
#
_entry.id   AF-A0A967WUT3-F1
#
_cell.length_a   1.000
_cell.length_b   1.000
_cell.length_c   1.000
_cell.angle_alpha   90.00
_cell.angle_beta   90.00
_cell.angle_gamma   90.00
#
_symmetry.space_group_name_H-M   'P 1'
#
loop_
_entity.id
_entity.type
_entity.pdbx_description
1 polymer ?
#
loop_
_entity_poly.entity_id
_entity_poly.type
_entity_poly.pdbx_seq_one_letter_code
_entity_poly.pdbx_strand_id
1 'polypeptide(L)' 'GITLDMTDVAKDWIGEKGFDPVFGARPLRRVIQNEVEDRLSEALLEGRFQSGDTVRIDVENEEIILINMSE' A
#
# COMPACT_ATOMS: atom_id res chain seq x y z
N GLY A 1 -10.83 -8.29 10.67
CA GLY A 1 -10.27 -7.01 10.18
C GLY A 1 -8.76 -7.11 10.25
N ILE A 2 -8.06 -6.37 9.39
CA ILE A 2 -6.59 -6.29 9.38
C ILE A 2 -6.16 -4.87 9.75
N THR A 3 -4.96 -4.73 10.28
CA THR A 3 -4.34 -3.45 10.57
C THR A 3 -3.32 -3.13 9.49
N LEU A 4 -3.32 -1.90 8.99
CA LEU A 4 -2.30 -1.43 8.05
C LEU A 4 -1.33 -0.50 8.77
N ASP A 5 -0.05 -0.78 8.61
CA ASP A 5 1.04 0.10 9.01
C ASP A 5 1.81 0.51 7.75
N MET A 6 2.14 1.78 7.60
CA MET A 6 2.80 2.28 6.39
C MET A 6 4.05 3.05 6.77
N THR A 7 5.18 2.66 6.17
CA THR A 7 6.45 3.35 6.38
C THR A 7 6.41 4.76 5.78
N ASP A 8 7.25 5.66 6.29
CA ASP A 8 7.34 7.01 5.74
C ASP A 8 7.85 7.00 4.29
N VAL A 9 8.74 6.06 3.96
CA VAL A 9 9.21 5.83 2.58
C VAL A 9 8.05 5.47 1.64
N ALA A 10 7.14 4.60 2.07
CA ALA A 10 5.95 4.27 1.28
C ALA A 10 4.98 5.45 1.13
N LYS A 11 4.81 6.26 2.19
CA LYS A 11 3.98 7.48 2.11
C LYS A 11 4.55 8.46 1.09
N ASP A 12 5.87 8.69 1.14
CA ASP A 12 6.56 9.59 0.22
C ASP A 12 6.45 9.08 -1.22
N TRP A 13 6.69 7.79 -1.45
CA TRP A 13 6.55 7.16 -2.78
C TRP A 13 5.13 7.31 -3.35
N ILE A 14 4.10 7.04 -2.54
CA ILE A 14 2.70 7.21 -2.96
C ILE A 14 2.40 8.69 -3.24
N GLY A 15 2.94 9.60 -2.43
CA GLY A 15 2.82 11.04 -2.62
C GLY A 15 3.42 11.50 -3.95
N GLU A 16 4.63 11.06 -4.26
CA GLU A 16 5.32 11.37 -5.52
C GLU A 16 4.58 10.83 -6.74
N LYS A 17 4.12 9.57 -6.69
CA LYS A 17 3.36 8.95 -7.79
C LYS A 17 1.95 9.52 -7.92
N GLY A 18 1.36 9.95 -6.81
CA GLY A 18 0.00 10.46 -6.71
C GLY A 18 -0.14 11.96 -6.94
N PHE A 19 0.98 12.67 -7.12
CA PHE A 19 1.00 14.10 -7.38
C PHE A 19 1.21 14.38 -8.88
N ASP A 20 0.39 15.29 -9.40
CA ASP A 20 0.57 15.85 -10.73
C ASP A 20 0.65 17.38 -10.65
N PRO A 21 1.60 18.08 -11.31
CA PRO A 21 1.73 19.53 -11.23
C PRO A 21 0.49 20.32 -11.67
N VAL A 22 -0.32 19.75 -12.57
CA VAL A 22 -1.54 20.37 -13.11
C VAL A 22 -2.75 20.01 -12.25
N PHE A 23 -2.83 18.77 -11.78
CA PHE A 23 -4.01 18.25 -11.08
C PHE A 23 -3.87 18.15 -9.55
N GLY A 24 -2.69 18.45 -9.00
CA GLY A 24 -2.37 18.28 -7.59
C GLY A 24 -2.48 16.81 -7.16
N ALA A 25 -2.98 16.57 -5.95
CA ALA A 25 -3.17 15.22 -5.39
C ALA A 25 -4.41 14.48 -5.92
N ARG A 26 -5.10 14.98 -6.97
CA ARG A 26 -6.27 14.29 -7.54
C ARG A 26 -5.96 12.85 -7.99
N PRO A 27 -4.77 12.53 -8.56
CA PRO A 27 -4.40 11.16 -8.89
C PRO A 27 -4.13 10.26 -7.67
N LEU A 28 -3.85 10.82 -6.49
CA LEU A 28 -3.41 10.09 -5.29
C LEU A 28 -4.31 8.92 -4.92
N ARG A 29 -5.64 9.14 -4.96
CA ARG A 29 -6.61 8.09 -4.65
C ARG A 29 -6.45 6.87 -5.56
N ARG A 30 -6.16 7.08 -6.85
CA ARG A 30 -5.97 6.00 -7.81
C ARG A 30 -4.69 5.22 -7.56
N VAL A 31 -3.63 5.92 -7.15
CA VAL A 31 -2.36 5.27 -6.77
C VAL A 31 -2.58 4.39 -5.53
N ILE A 32 -3.23 4.90 -4.49
CA ILE A 32 -3.55 4.10 -3.29
C ILE A 32 -4.40 2.89 -3.66
N GLN A 33 -5.42 3.06 -4.50
CA GLN A 33 -6.27 1.96 -4.93
C GLN A 33 -5.46 0.87 -5.65
N ASN A 34 -4.73 1.23 -6.70
CA ASN A 34 -4.01 0.27 -7.53
C ASN A 34 -2.82 -0.38 -6.80
N GLU A 35 -2.02 0.41 -6.09
CA GLU A 35 -0.75 -0.04 -5.54
C GLU A 35 -0.87 -0.63 -4.13
N VAL A 36 -1.95 -0.31 -3.42
CA VAL A 36 -2.17 -0.78 -2.04
C VAL A 36 -3.44 -1.63 -1.95
N GLU A 37 -4.62 -1.08 -2.26
CA GLU A 37 -5.90 -1.77 -2.01
C GLU A 37 -6.06 -3.02 -2.88
N ASP A 38 -5.74 -2.94 -4.17
CA ASP A 38 -5.87 -4.06 -5.10
C ASP A 38 -4.90 -5.19 -4.75
N ARG A 39 -3.62 -4.87 -4.47
CA ARG A 39 -2.60 -5.86 -4.07
C ARG A 39 -2.93 -6.52 -2.73
N LEU A 40 -3.44 -5.75 -1.78
CA LEU A 40 -3.89 -6.28 -0.50
C LEU A 40 -5.09 -7.20 -0.66
N SER A 41 -6.03 -6.84 -1.54
CA SER A 41 -7.19 -7.67 -1.85
C SER A 41 -6.77 -9.00 -2.46
N GLU A 42 -5.84 -8.99 -3.42
CA GLU A 42 -5.29 -10.21 -4.01
C GLU A 42 -4.58 -11.08 -2.97
N ALA A 43 -3.71 -10.49 -2.15
CA ALA A 43 -2.99 -11.23 -1.10
C ALA A 43 -3.92 -11.83 -0.02
N LEU A 44 -5.03 -11.17 0.30
CA LEU A 44 -6.07 -11.72 1.17
C LEU A 44 -6.79 -12.90 0.52
N LEU A 45 -7.11 -12.82 -0.77
CA LEU A 45 -7.75 -13.92 -1.52
C LEU A 45 -6.82 -15.13 -1.66
N GLU A 46 -5.51 -14.89 -1.78
CA GLU A 46 -4.46 -15.93 -1.79
C GLU A 46 -4.23 -16.55 -0.40
N GLY A 47 -4.77 -15.96 0.67
CA GLY A 47 -4.58 -16.42 2.05
C GLY A 47 -3.21 -16.08 2.63
N ARG A 48 -2.47 -15.13 2.03
CA ARG A 48 -1.17 -14.64 2.53
C ARG A 48 -1.32 -13.79 3.80
N PHE A 49 -2.49 -13.19 3.98
CA PHE A 49 -2.87 -12.42 5.18
C PHE A 49 -4.21 -12.92 5.70
N GLN A 50 -4.37 -12.88 7.02
CA GLN A 50 -5.57 -13.31 7.72
C GLN A 50 -6.16 -12.21 8.59
N SER A 51 -7.42 -12.39 8.99
CA SER A 51 -8.05 -11.46 9.92
C SER A 51 -7.30 -11.46 11.26
N GLY A 52 -6.90 -10.28 11.73
CA GLY A 52 -6.07 -10.10 12.91
C GLY A 52 -4.65 -9.64 12.57
N ASP A 53 -4.21 -9.86 11.34
CA ASP A 53 -2.84 -9.53 10.93
C ASP A 53 -2.61 -8.03 10.89
N THR A 54 -1.36 -7.65 11.17
CA THR A 54 -0.83 -6.33 10.87
C THR A 54 0.03 -6.43 9.61
N VAL A 55 -0.41 -5.77 8.55
CA VAL A 55 0.31 -5.72 7.28
C VAL A 55 1.08 -4.42 7.21
N ARG A 56 2.41 -4.52 7.11
CA ARG A 56 3.27 -3.37 6.83
C ARG A 56 3.37 -3.15 5.32
N ILE A 57 3.10 -1.93 4.90
CA ILE A 57 3.27 -1.42 3.54
C ILE A 57 4.60 -0.68 3.51
N ASP A 58 5.49 -1.12 2.64
CA ASP A 58 6.80 -0.51 2.41
C ASP A 58 7.10 -0.42 0.92
N VAL A 59 8.28 0.10 0.55
CA VAL A 59 8.75 0.18 -0.83
C VAL A 59 10.10 -0.52 -0.96
N GLU A 60 10.22 -1.37 -1.96
CA GLU A 60 11.49 -1.98 -2.37
C GLU A 60 11.57 -2.00 -3.89
N ASN A 61 12.73 -1.66 -4.46
CA ASN A 61 12.94 -1.62 -5.93
C ASN A 61 11.88 -0.81 -6.70
N GLU A 62 11.49 0.35 -6.16
CA GLU A 62 10.44 1.23 -6.71
C GLU A 62 9.04 0.62 -6.78
N GLU A 63 8.79 -0.47 -6.07
CA GLU A 63 7.49 -1.13 -5.99
C GLU A 63 7.01 -1.22 -4.54
N ILE A 64 5.68 -1.16 -4.35
CA ILE A 64 5.10 -1.44 -3.03
C ILE A 64 5.36 -2.91 -2.66
N ILE A 65 5.65 -3.16 -1.39
CA ILE A 65 5.70 -4.51 -0.83
C ILE A 65 4.78 -4.59 0.40
N LEU A 66 4.20 -5.77 0.60
CA LEU A 66 3.32 -6.07 1.73
C LEU A 66 3.99 -7.13 2.62
N ILE A 67 4.22 -6.80 3.87
CA ILE A 67 4.95 -7.63 4.84
C ILE A 67 4.01 -7.99 5.98
N ASN A 68 3.91 -9.28 6.32
CA ASN A 68 3.16 -9.68 7.51
C ASN A 68 4.00 -9.43 8.77
N MET A 69 3.47 -8.63 9.68
CA MET A 69 4.11 -8.32 10.97
C MET A 69 3.57 -9.18 12.12
N SER A 70 2.57 -10.02 11.83
CA SER A 70 1.98 -10.96 12.77
C SER A 70 2.65 -12.32 12.59
N GLU A 71 3.45 -12.72 13.58
CA GLU A 71 3.90 -14.11 13.77
C GLU A 71 2.85 -14.93 14.52
#